data_AF-A0A4U6D4E1-F1
#
_entry.id   AF-A0A4U6D4E1-F1
#
_cell.length_a   1.000
_cell.length_b   1.000
_cell.length_c   1.000
_cell.angle_alpha   90.00
_cell.angle_beta   90.00
_cell.angle_gamma   90.00
#
_symmetry.space_group_name_H-M   'P 1'
#
loop_
_entity.id
_entity.type
_entity.pdbx_description
1 polymer ?
#
loop_
_entity_poly.entity_id
_entity_poly.type
_entity_poly.pdbx_seq_one_letter_code
_entity_poly.pdbx_strand_id
1 'polypeptide(L)'
;MSAALISGIQQVGLGVQNVPEAWQWYRRILGFDVPVFDDKAEAPLMTPYTGSTVHQRHAALALNLAGGGGLEIWSFTSRVSQPANFKLELGDLGINAIRFKAPDVKKAHDWVKSQSKEAVGPLVSLPEGEGFWGNDPYGNIFQITSDTSWFQNTGKPIGGVAGVVVGVSDVHKSILFYQTLIQNLEVVYDKTGVFDDLPTSISGQRFRRVLLRKNFTEEGAFSRLLGNIQIELLQALDREPKKLFENRYWGDCGYIHLCFDALDLATLKTKVQAQGYPFTVDSESSFGMESAAGRFAYVEDPDGTLIEMVETHKLPILKKIGWFLDIQKRKHQKPLPDWMLKTMGLNRVKN
;
A
#
# COMPACT_ATOMS: atom_id res chain seq x y z
N MET A 1 24.18 3.13 14.74
CA MET A 1 22.93 3.33 13.98
C MET A 1 21.90 2.35 14.53
N SER A 2 20.66 2.78 14.80
CA SER A 2 19.60 1.84 15.23
C SER A 2 19.28 0.88 14.09
N ALA A 3 18.98 -0.38 14.40
CA ALA A 3 18.57 -1.37 13.40
C ALA A 3 17.29 -0.91 12.66
N ALA A 4 17.15 -1.32 11.39
CA ALA A 4 15.92 -1.09 10.65
C ALA A 4 14.75 -1.90 11.23
N LEU A 5 13.58 -1.28 11.28
CA LEU A 5 12.34 -1.89 11.77
C LEU A 5 11.31 -2.11 10.66
N ILE A 6 11.45 -1.41 9.54
CA ILE A 6 10.59 -1.52 8.35
C ILE A 6 11.45 -1.84 7.13
N SER A 7 11.13 -2.91 6.41
CA SER A 7 11.86 -3.29 5.20
C SER A 7 11.33 -2.58 3.95
N GLY A 8 10.00 -2.51 3.81
CA GLY A 8 9.28 -2.02 2.63
C GLY A 8 7.78 -1.89 2.87
N ILE A 9 7.04 -1.44 1.84
CA ILE A 9 5.57 -1.54 1.82
C ILE A 9 5.21 -3.00 1.55
N GLN A 10 4.49 -3.65 2.46
CA GLN A 10 4.04 -5.03 2.25
C GLN A 10 2.83 -5.06 1.30
N GLN A 11 1.83 -4.21 1.56
CA GLN A 11 0.67 -4.00 0.69
C GLN A 11 0.02 -2.64 0.91
N VAL A 12 -0.89 -2.28 0.02
CA VAL A 12 -1.93 -1.27 0.29
C VAL A 12 -3.29 -1.97 0.26
N GLY A 13 -4.11 -1.67 1.26
CA GLY A 13 -5.47 -2.20 1.37
C GLY A 13 -6.44 -1.42 0.50
N LEU A 14 -7.33 -2.11 -0.19
CA LEU A 14 -8.33 -1.57 -1.09
C LEU A 14 -9.70 -2.19 -0.80
N GLY A 15 -10.60 -1.39 -0.23
CA GLY A 15 -12.00 -1.75 -0.09
C GLY A 15 -12.74 -1.65 -1.43
N VAL A 16 -13.52 -2.67 -1.75
CA VAL A 16 -14.34 -2.79 -2.96
C VAL A 16 -15.67 -3.47 -2.64
N GLN A 17 -16.60 -3.48 -3.60
CA GLN A 17 -17.87 -4.23 -3.46
C GLN A 17 -17.75 -5.69 -3.92
N ASN A 18 -16.81 -5.99 -4.81
CA ASN A 18 -16.60 -7.32 -5.38
C ASN A 18 -15.11 -7.61 -5.59
N VAL A 19 -14.54 -8.44 -4.71
CA VAL A 19 -13.11 -8.82 -4.74
C VAL A 19 -12.73 -9.53 -6.05
N PRO A 20 -13.44 -10.57 -6.53
CA PRO A 20 -13.12 -11.23 -7.80
C PRO A 20 -13.06 -10.29 -9.01
N GLU A 21 -14.02 -9.37 -9.12
CA GLU A 21 -14.10 -8.40 -10.22
C GLU A 21 -12.94 -7.39 -10.16
N ALA A 22 -12.71 -6.79 -8.99
CA ALA A 22 -11.60 -5.87 -8.78
C ALA A 22 -10.27 -6.56 -9.10
N TRP A 23 -10.04 -7.75 -8.53
CA TRP A 23 -8.79 -8.47 -8.73
C TRP A 23 -8.58 -8.87 -10.19
N GLN A 24 -9.63 -9.25 -10.92
CA GLN A 24 -9.52 -9.52 -12.34
C GLN A 24 -8.96 -8.33 -13.12
N TRP A 25 -9.39 -7.10 -12.79
CA TRP A 25 -8.87 -5.89 -13.41
C TRP A 25 -7.40 -5.65 -13.01
N TYR A 26 -7.08 -5.65 -11.71
CA TYR A 26 -5.71 -5.44 -11.22
C TYR A 26 -4.72 -6.47 -11.76
N ARG A 27 -5.15 -7.73 -11.89
CA ARG A 27 -4.37 -8.81 -12.47
C ARG A 27 -4.08 -8.56 -13.95
N ARG A 28 -5.10 -8.23 -14.74
CA ARG A 28 -4.98 -8.11 -16.19
C ARG A 28 -4.29 -6.82 -16.62
N ILE A 29 -4.58 -5.71 -15.93
CA ILE A 29 -4.10 -4.38 -16.31
C ILE A 29 -2.78 -4.06 -15.63
N LEU A 30 -2.67 -4.30 -14.32
CA LEU A 30 -1.52 -3.88 -13.51
C LEU A 30 -0.60 -5.04 -13.07
N GLY A 31 -0.89 -6.28 -13.48
CA GLY A 31 0.01 -7.42 -13.30
C GLY A 31 0.07 -7.99 -11.89
N PHE A 32 -0.95 -7.75 -11.05
CA PHE A 32 -1.09 -8.39 -9.72
C PHE A 32 -1.62 -9.82 -9.85
N ASP A 33 -0.80 -10.69 -10.46
CA ASP A 33 -1.19 -12.04 -10.89
C ASP A 33 -0.73 -13.18 -9.98
N VAL A 34 -0.02 -12.87 -8.90
CA VAL A 34 0.47 -13.86 -7.93
C VAL A 34 -0.29 -13.76 -6.61
N PRO A 35 -1.27 -14.63 -6.34
CA PRO A 35 -1.97 -14.65 -5.06
C PRO A 35 -1.06 -15.15 -3.93
N VAL A 36 -1.13 -14.47 -2.79
CA VAL A 36 -0.60 -14.92 -1.51
C VAL A 36 -1.68 -15.67 -0.74
N PHE A 37 -2.88 -15.10 -0.67
CA PHE A 37 -4.08 -15.73 -0.12
C PHE A 37 -5.34 -15.18 -0.80
N ASP A 38 -6.43 -15.93 -0.68
CA ASP A 38 -7.80 -15.56 -1.05
C ASP A 38 -8.70 -16.22 -0.01
N ASP A 39 -9.24 -15.41 0.92
CA ASP A 39 -9.83 -15.90 2.16
C ASP A 39 -11.13 -15.18 2.53
N LYS A 40 -12.07 -15.95 3.10
CA LYS A 40 -13.30 -15.45 3.69
C LYS A 40 -13.32 -15.78 5.17
N ALA A 41 -13.35 -14.74 6.01
CA ALA A 41 -13.30 -14.89 7.45
C ALA A 41 -14.00 -13.73 8.16
N GLU A 42 -14.05 -13.78 9.48
CA GLU A 42 -14.44 -12.65 10.33
C GLU A 42 -13.24 -11.72 10.57
N ALA A 43 -13.52 -10.44 10.84
CA ALA A 43 -12.53 -9.44 11.21
C ALA A 43 -12.70 -8.96 12.67
N PRO A 44 -12.52 -9.83 13.68
CA PRO A 44 -12.84 -9.52 15.08
C PRO A 44 -11.94 -8.44 15.70
N LEU A 45 -10.71 -8.29 15.21
CA LEU A 45 -9.76 -7.30 15.70
C LEU A 45 -10.01 -5.88 15.17
N MET A 46 -10.87 -5.73 14.15
CA MET A 46 -11.13 -4.45 13.49
C MET A 46 -12.37 -3.74 14.02
N THR A 47 -12.98 -4.22 15.10
CA THR A 47 -14.15 -3.56 15.73
C THR A 47 -13.97 -2.09 16.09
N PRO A 48 -12.76 -1.57 16.40
CA PRO A 48 -12.56 -0.12 16.56
C PRO A 48 -12.90 0.69 15.29
N TYR A 49 -12.79 0.08 14.11
CA TYR A 49 -13.00 0.74 12.81
C TYR A 49 -14.23 0.24 12.05
N THR A 50 -15.03 -0.64 12.67
CA THR A 50 -16.24 -1.22 12.07
C THR A 50 -17.46 -1.05 12.98
N GLY A 51 -17.57 0.10 13.64
CA GLY A 51 -18.73 0.45 14.47
C GLY A 51 -18.95 -0.52 15.62
N SER A 52 -17.87 -0.99 16.25
CA SER A 52 -17.89 -1.96 17.36
C SER A 52 -18.53 -3.31 17.01
N THR A 53 -18.65 -3.64 15.72
CA THR A 53 -19.30 -4.87 15.25
C THR A 53 -18.31 -5.74 14.49
N VAL A 54 -18.31 -7.04 14.78
CA VAL A 54 -17.55 -8.02 13.99
C VAL A 54 -18.25 -8.24 12.66
N HIS A 55 -17.53 -8.04 11.57
CA HIS A 55 -18.05 -8.29 10.23
C HIS A 55 -17.35 -9.46 9.54
N GLN A 56 -18.08 -10.11 8.63
CA GLN A 56 -17.52 -11.08 7.70
C GLN A 56 -16.97 -10.36 6.47
N ARG A 57 -15.85 -10.86 5.96
CA ARG A 57 -15.10 -10.28 4.86
C ARG A 57 -14.71 -11.32 3.82
N HIS A 58 -14.38 -10.83 2.63
CA HIS A 58 -13.57 -11.51 1.63
C HIS A 58 -12.33 -10.65 1.40
N ALA A 59 -11.14 -11.22 1.57
CA ALA A 59 -9.87 -10.54 1.31
C ALA A 59 -8.97 -11.39 0.42
N ALA A 60 -8.32 -10.75 -0.56
CA ALA A 60 -7.33 -11.37 -1.42
C ALA A 60 -6.07 -10.50 -1.48
N LEU A 61 -4.92 -11.06 -1.14
CA LEU A 61 -3.63 -10.40 -1.30
C LEU A 61 -2.94 -10.92 -2.55
N ALA A 62 -2.60 -10.02 -3.47
CA ALA A 62 -1.90 -10.35 -4.70
C ALA A 62 -0.63 -9.51 -4.86
N LEU A 63 0.38 -10.10 -5.51
CA LEU A 63 1.68 -9.49 -5.78
C LEU A 63 1.88 -9.30 -7.28
N ASN A 64 2.62 -8.25 -7.63
CA ASN A 64 3.26 -8.13 -8.93
C ASN A 64 4.73 -8.53 -8.80
N LEU A 65 5.07 -9.60 -9.51
CA LEU A 65 6.38 -10.21 -9.37
C LEU A 65 7.53 -9.40 -9.97
N ALA A 66 7.31 -8.27 -10.67
CA ALA A 66 8.39 -7.35 -11.02
C ALA A 66 9.02 -6.68 -9.78
N GLY A 67 8.34 -6.74 -8.63
CA GLY A 67 8.74 -6.15 -7.35
C GLY A 67 7.87 -4.96 -6.98
N GLY A 68 7.99 -4.48 -5.75
CA GLY A 68 7.05 -3.59 -5.08
C GLY A 68 6.17 -4.34 -4.08
N GLY A 69 5.43 -3.59 -3.28
CA GLY A 69 4.39 -4.13 -2.39
C GLY A 69 3.21 -4.73 -3.16
N GLY A 70 2.43 -5.52 -2.45
CA GLY A 70 1.19 -6.14 -2.90
C GLY A 70 -0.02 -5.22 -2.85
N LEU A 71 -1.16 -5.78 -3.23
CA LEU A 71 -2.48 -5.17 -3.09
C LEU A 71 -3.37 -6.14 -2.32
N GLU A 72 -3.89 -5.71 -1.18
CA GLU A 72 -4.94 -6.43 -0.46
C GLU A 72 -6.30 -5.88 -0.89
N ILE A 73 -7.06 -6.69 -1.62
CA ILE A 73 -8.39 -6.34 -2.12
C ILE A 73 -9.41 -6.92 -1.16
N TRP A 74 -10.30 -6.09 -0.64
CA TRP A 74 -11.11 -6.37 0.52
C TRP A 74 -12.58 -6.01 0.27
N SER A 75 -13.52 -6.84 0.70
CA SER A 75 -14.96 -6.50 0.69
C SER A 75 -15.69 -7.08 1.90
N PHE A 76 -16.72 -6.39 2.38
CA PHE A 76 -17.66 -6.95 3.35
C PHE A 76 -18.47 -8.06 2.67
N THR A 77 -18.71 -9.17 3.37
CA THR A 77 -19.69 -10.19 2.95
C THR A 77 -20.93 -10.19 3.85
N SER A 78 -20.85 -9.60 5.05
CA SER A 78 -22.01 -9.42 5.93
C SER A 78 -22.82 -8.15 5.63
N ARG A 79 -22.29 -7.24 4.81
CA ARG A 79 -22.95 -6.03 4.32
C ARG A 79 -22.35 -5.60 2.98
N VAL A 80 -22.95 -4.61 2.34
CA VAL A 80 -22.39 -3.99 1.13
C VAL A 80 -21.39 -2.91 1.52
N SER A 81 -20.16 -2.97 1.00
CA SER A 81 -19.17 -1.89 1.12
C SER A 81 -19.68 -0.61 0.45
N GLN A 82 -19.58 0.52 1.16
CA GLN A 82 -20.15 1.80 0.73
C GLN A 82 -19.10 2.70 0.07
N PRO A 83 -19.40 3.31 -1.09
CA PRO A 83 -18.59 4.40 -1.61
C PRO A 83 -18.70 5.65 -0.74
N ALA A 84 -17.80 6.61 -0.93
CA ALA A 84 -17.96 7.94 -0.35
C ALA A 84 -19.25 8.58 -0.87
N ASN A 85 -19.97 9.28 0.02
CA ASN A 85 -21.18 10.04 -0.34
C ASN A 85 -20.86 11.48 -0.82
N PHE A 86 -19.58 11.79 -1.01
CA PHE A 86 -19.08 13.05 -1.54
C PHE A 86 -18.02 12.78 -2.60
N LYS A 87 -17.78 13.76 -3.46
CA LYS A 87 -16.68 13.71 -4.42
C LYS A 87 -15.36 13.88 -3.67
N LEU A 88 -14.52 12.85 -3.71
CA LEU A 88 -13.17 12.90 -3.16
C LEU A 88 -12.31 13.85 -3.99
N GLU A 89 -11.49 14.65 -3.31
CA GLU A 89 -10.51 15.53 -3.95
C GLU A 89 -9.11 15.23 -3.44
N LEU A 90 -8.11 15.43 -4.30
CA LEU A 90 -6.71 15.33 -3.88
C LEU A 90 -6.42 16.28 -2.71
N GLY A 91 -5.73 15.78 -1.69
CA GLY A 91 -5.46 16.48 -0.45
C GLY A 91 -6.54 16.29 0.63
N ASP A 92 -7.64 15.58 0.35
CA ASP A 92 -8.52 15.04 1.40
C ASP A 92 -7.75 14.03 2.26
N LEU A 93 -8.02 14.02 3.57
CA LEU A 93 -7.25 13.30 4.58
C LEU A 93 -7.38 11.79 4.42
N GLY A 94 -6.25 11.12 4.21
CA GLY A 94 -6.17 9.69 3.93
C GLY A 94 -5.36 9.38 2.66
N ILE A 95 -5.33 8.12 2.26
CA ILE A 95 -4.62 7.69 1.04
C ILE A 95 -5.45 8.10 -0.19
N ASN A 96 -4.99 9.09 -0.95
CA ASN A 96 -5.66 9.53 -2.17
C ASN A 96 -5.31 8.67 -3.39
N ALA A 97 -4.09 8.12 -3.43
CA ALA A 97 -3.64 7.30 -4.55
C ALA A 97 -2.58 6.26 -4.19
N ILE A 98 -2.60 5.12 -4.88
CA ILE A 98 -1.43 4.22 -4.93
C ILE A 98 -0.44 4.72 -5.99
N ARG A 99 0.85 4.63 -5.70
CA ARG A 99 1.94 4.84 -6.66
C ARG A 99 2.48 3.48 -7.10
N PHE A 100 2.22 3.09 -8.35
CA PHE A 100 2.84 1.93 -8.98
C PHE A 100 4.10 2.34 -9.73
N LYS A 101 5.00 1.38 -9.97
CA LYS A 101 6.23 1.60 -10.73
C LYS A 101 6.18 1.04 -12.14
N ALA A 102 6.85 1.69 -13.08
CA ALA A 102 7.04 1.20 -14.44
C ALA A 102 8.53 1.30 -14.84
N PRO A 103 9.10 0.29 -15.54
CA PRO A 103 10.45 0.38 -16.09
C PRO A 103 10.50 1.35 -17.29
N ASP A 104 9.36 1.57 -17.95
CA ASP A 104 9.17 2.50 -19.06
C ASP A 104 7.76 3.11 -18.93
N VAL A 105 7.70 4.35 -18.44
CA VAL A 105 6.45 5.04 -18.09
C VAL A 105 5.57 5.25 -19.33
N LYS A 106 6.17 5.59 -20.48
CA LYS A 106 5.44 5.76 -21.73
C LYS A 106 4.81 4.44 -22.21
N LYS A 107 5.56 3.33 -22.19
CA LYS A 107 4.98 2.01 -22.54
C LYS A 107 3.88 1.59 -21.57
N ALA A 108 4.02 1.90 -20.28
CA ALA A 108 2.96 1.67 -19.30
C ALA A 108 1.71 2.50 -19.59
N HIS A 109 1.88 3.77 -19.96
CA HIS A 109 0.78 4.64 -20.35
C HIS A 109 0.01 4.10 -21.56
N ASP A 110 0.73 3.78 -22.65
CA ASP A 110 0.14 3.19 -23.87
C ASP A 110 -0.61 1.88 -23.56
N TRP A 111 -0.04 1.04 -22.70
CA TRP A 111 -0.67 -0.20 -22.24
C TRP A 111 -1.97 0.06 -21.48
N VAL A 112 -1.94 0.85 -20.40
CA VAL A 112 -3.13 1.10 -19.57
C VAL A 112 -4.20 1.78 -20.41
N LYS A 113 -3.85 2.80 -21.20
CA LYS A 113 -4.78 3.53 -22.06
C LYS A 113 -5.48 2.62 -23.09
N SER A 114 -4.79 1.60 -23.61
CA SER A 114 -5.38 0.68 -24.59
C SER A 114 -6.19 -0.47 -23.97
N GLN A 115 -5.93 -0.85 -22.72
CA GLN A 115 -6.50 -2.05 -22.11
C GLN A 115 -7.51 -1.78 -20.99
N SER A 116 -7.39 -0.69 -20.23
CA SER A 116 -8.10 -0.53 -18.95
C SER A 116 -9.60 -0.31 -19.10
N LYS A 117 -10.04 0.35 -20.18
CA LYS A 117 -11.38 0.94 -20.38
C LYS A 117 -11.76 2.04 -19.37
N GLU A 118 -10.89 2.34 -18.42
CA GLU A 118 -11.06 3.39 -17.41
C GLU A 118 -10.38 4.70 -17.82
N ALA A 119 -10.63 5.76 -17.06
CA ALA A 119 -9.97 7.05 -17.27
C ALA A 119 -8.45 6.94 -17.07
N VAL A 120 -7.69 7.43 -18.05
CA VAL A 120 -6.23 7.53 -18.01
C VAL A 120 -5.86 8.94 -18.44
N GLY A 121 -5.21 9.68 -17.54
CA GLY A 121 -4.72 11.03 -17.81
C GLY A 121 -3.57 11.05 -18.82
N PRO A 122 -3.14 12.23 -19.26
CA PRO A 122 -1.95 12.35 -20.11
C PRO A 122 -0.67 11.96 -19.35
N LEU A 123 0.42 11.74 -20.10
CA LEU A 123 1.76 11.78 -19.52
C LEU A 123 2.03 13.21 -19.03
N VAL A 124 2.61 13.31 -17.84
CA VAL A 124 2.90 14.56 -17.14
C VAL A 124 4.32 14.55 -16.58
N SER A 125 4.89 15.74 -16.40
CA SER A 125 6.12 15.92 -15.64
C SER A 125 5.79 16.05 -14.16
N LEU A 126 6.11 15.00 -13.41
CA LEU A 126 6.08 15.00 -11.95
C LEU A 126 7.35 15.69 -11.42
N PRO A 127 7.37 16.17 -10.16
CA PRO A 127 8.56 16.80 -9.58
C PRO A 127 9.84 15.95 -9.62
N GLU A 128 9.71 14.63 -9.63
CA GLU A 128 10.79 13.64 -9.60
C GLU A 128 11.02 12.88 -10.92
N GLY A 129 10.23 13.13 -11.96
CA GLY A 129 10.33 12.41 -13.22
C GLY A 129 9.09 12.49 -14.11
N GLU A 130 8.92 11.52 -15.00
CA GLU A 130 7.71 11.38 -15.82
C GLU A 130 6.72 10.44 -15.12
N GLY A 131 5.43 10.72 -15.26
CA GLY A 131 4.37 9.84 -14.77
C GLY A 131 3.04 10.09 -15.43
N PHE A 132 2.02 9.36 -15.00
CA PHE A 132 0.63 9.60 -15.36
C PHE A 132 -0.30 9.12 -14.26
N TRP A 133 -1.54 9.60 -14.31
CA TRP A 133 -2.61 9.23 -13.39
C TRP A 133 -3.69 8.42 -14.11
N GLY A 134 -4.40 7.58 -13.37
CA GLY A 134 -5.56 6.85 -13.88
C GLY A 134 -6.50 6.42 -12.77
N ASN A 135 -7.60 5.80 -13.17
CA ASN A 135 -8.60 5.26 -12.25
C ASN A 135 -8.73 3.74 -12.40
N ASP A 136 -8.98 3.07 -11.28
CA ASP A 136 -9.50 1.71 -11.29
C ASP A 136 -11.03 1.70 -11.57
N PRO A 137 -11.66 0.53 -11.74
CA PRO A 137 -13.10 0.41 -11.97
C PRO A 137 -14.00 0.92 -10.82
N TYR A 138 -13.42 1.14 -9.63
CA TYR A 138 -14.11 1.67 -8.45
C TYR A 138 -13.90 3.19 -8.30
N GLY A 139 -13.23 3.82 -9.27
CA GLY A 139 -12.94 5.26 -9.27
C GLY A 139 -11.72 5.66 -8.43
N ASN A 140 -10.98 4.71 -7.85
CA ASN A 140 -9.80 5.01 -7.06
C ASN A 140 -8.66 5.48 -7.96
N ILE A 141 -8.01 6.57 -7.55
CA ILE A 141 -6.92 7.18 -8.31
C ILE A 141 -5.63 6.39 -8.06
N PHE A 142 -4.88 6.11 -9.12
CA PHE A 142 -3.50 5.67 -9.00
C PHE A 142 -2.57 6.55 -9.83
N GLN A 143 -1.29 6.53 -9.48
CA GLN A 143 -0.21 7.14 -10.22
C GLN A 143 0.77 6.05 -10.67
N ILE A 144 1.30 6.18 -11.88
CA ILE A 144 2.38 5.33 -12.38
C ILE A 144 3.58 6.21 -12.71
N THR A 145 4.75 5.86 -12.15
CA THR A 145 6.00 6.59 -12.30
C THR A 145 7.18 5.63 -12.34
N SER A 146 8.39 6.15 -12.56
CA SER A 146 9.62 5.35 -12.52
C SER A 146 10.05 5.01 -11.09
N ASP A 147 10.78 3.90 -10.94
CA ASP A 147 11.46 3.54 -9.69
C ASP A 147 12.80 2.86 -10.01
N THR A 148 13.72 2.90 -9.06
CA THR A 148 15.09 2.35 -9.21
C THR A 148 15.25 0.96 -8.63
N SER A 149 14.27 0.44 -7.89
CA SER A 149 14.30 -0.88 -7.26
C SER A 149 13.41 -1.87 -8.01
N TRP A 150 13.98 -3.00 -8.42
CA TRP A 150 13.28 -4.04 -9.19
C TRP A 150 13.69 -5.43 -8.70
N PHE A 151 12.72 -6.34 -8.61
CA PHE A 151 12.99 -7.73 -8.21
C PHE A 151 13.33 -8.61 -9.41
N GLN A 152 12.58 -8.48 -10.52
CA GLN A 152 12.85 -9.19 -11.77
C GLN A 152 12.21 -8.48 -12.95
N ASN A 153 12.74 -8.76 -14.14
CA ASN A 153 12.11 -8.38 -15.39
C ASN A 153 11.03 -9.41 -15.74
N THR A 154 9.76 -9.00 -15.71
CA THR A 154 8.62 -9.84 -16.08
C THR A 154 8.20 -9.67 -17.55
N GLY A 155 8.81 -8.75 -18.29
CA GLY A 155 8.38 -8.31 -19.61
C GLY A 155 7.03 -7.56 -19.61
N LYS A 156 6.45 -7.30 -18.43
CA LYS A 156 5.22 -6.51 -18.29
C LYS A 156 5.55 -5.03 -18.08
N PRO A 157 4.67 -4.11 -18.51
CA PRO A 157 4.97 -2.69 -18.47
C PRO A 157 4.84 -2.06 -17.07
N ILE A 158 4.30 -2.80 -16.10
CA ILE A 158 3.95 -2.28 -14.76
C ILE A 158 4.47 -3.25 -13.69
N GLY A 159 4.98 -2.67 -12.60
CA GLY A 159 5.38 -3.35 -11.38
C GLY A 159 4.42 -3.11 -10.22
N GLY A 160 4.79 -3.60 -9.04
CA GLY A 160 3.97 -3.52 -7.83
C GLY A 160 3.91 -2.12 -7.22
N VAL A 161 3.40 -2.06 -6.00
CA VAL A 161 3.27 -0.82 -5.23
C VAL A 161 4.67 -0.29 -4.88
N ALA A 162 4.99 0.93 -5.31
CA ALA A 162 6.20 1.64 -4.91
C ALA A 162 5.92 2.65 -3.79
N GLY A 163 4.66 3.05 -3.61
CA GLY A 163 4.29 4.10 -2.69
C GLY A 163 2.82 4.45 -2.65
N VAL A 164 2.53 5.56 -1.97
CA VAL A 164 1.20 6.18 -1.89
C VAL A 164 1.29 7.70 -1.95
N VAL A 165 0.19 8.33 -2.33
CA VAL A 165 -0.08 9.76 -2.12
C VAL A 165 -1.08 9.87 -0.97
N VAL A 166 -0.74 10.62 0.07
CA VAL A 166 -1.51 10.77 1.30
C VAL A 166 -1.85 12.23 1.53
N GLY A 167 -3.12 12.53 1.66
CA GLY A 167 -3.63 13.84 2.02
C GLY A 167 -3.48 14.05 3.51
N VAL A 168 -2.90 15.17 3.91
CA VAL A 168 -2.58 15.47 5.30
C VAL A 168 -2.95 16.90 5.66
N SER A 169 -3.33 17.14 6.91
CA SER A 169 -3.63 18.50 7.38
C SER A 169 -2.38 19.31 7.65
N ASP A 170 -1.29 18.65 8.05
CA ASP A 170 0.01 19.26 8.37
C ASP A 170 1.15 18.34 7.93
N VAL A 171 1.83 18.73 6.84
CA VAL A 171 2.98 18.01 6.30
C VAL A 171 4.07 17.79 7.34
N HIS A 172 4.34 18.76 8.22
CA HIS A 172 5.45 18.64 9.17
C HIS A 172 5.20 17.55 10.21
N LYS A 173 3.98 17.49 10.76
CA LYS A 173 3.58 16.42 11.70
C LYS A 173 3.67 15.04 11.04
N SER A 174 3.20 14.94 9.80
CA SER A 174 3.23 13.67 9.06
C SER A 174 4.66 13.23 8.74
N ILE A 175 5.58 14.15 8.39
CA ILE A 175 7.00 13.82 8.23
C ILE A 175 7.57 13.21 9.53
N LEU A 176 7.34 13.85 10.68
CA LEU A 176 7.84 13.35 11.98
C LEU A 176 7.28 11.96 12.33
N PHE A 177 6.01 11.74 12.02
CA PHE A 177 5.36 10.44 12.19
C PHE A 177 6.04 9.36 11.31
N TYR A 178 6.15 9.58 9.99
CA TYR A 178 6.76 8.59 9.10
C TYR A 178 8.25 8.34 9.39
N GLN A 179 9.00 9.36 9.84
CA GLN A 179 10.39 9.20 10.31
C GLN A 179 10.50 8.39 11.61
N THR A 180 9.46 8.40 12.45
CA THR A 180 9.39 7.54 13.64
C THR A 180 9.31 6.07 13.24
N LEU A 181 8.52 5.75 12.20
CA LEU A 181 8.36 4.39 11.69
C LEU A 181 9.57 3.94 10.86
N ILE A 182 9.98 4.75 9.90
CA ILE A 182 10.89 4.38 8.82
C ILE A 182 12.24 5.07 9.00
N GLN A 183 13.31 4.28 9.13
CA GLN A 183 14.67 4.81 9.26
C GLN A 183 15.20 5.25 7.90
N ASN A 184 16.08 6.26 7.88
CA ASN A 184 16.75 6.78 6.68
C ASN A 184 15.78 7.27 5.60
N LEU A 185 14.66 7.88 6.01
CA LEU A 185 13.69 8.49 5.12
C LEU A 185 14.21 9.86 4.64
N GLU A 186 14.46 10.00 3.34
CA GLU A 186 14.92 11.23 2.70
C GLU A 186 13.74 12.08 2.22
N VAL A 187 13.89 13.41 2.27
CA VAL A 187 12.98 14.34 1.58
C VAL A 187 13.52 14.54 0.16
N VAL A 188 12.81 14.01 -0.83
CA VAL A 188 13.20 14.08 -2.25
C VAL A 188 12.89 15.46 -2.82
N TYR A 189 11.73 16.01 -2.44
CA TYR A 189 11.35 17.38 -2.71
C TYR A 189 10.37 17.87 -1.63
N ASP A 190 10.31 19.19 -1.46
CA ASP A 190 9.28 19.92 -0.73
C ASP A 190 8.94 21.16 -1.55
N LYS A 191 7.73 21.19 -2.13
CA LYS A 191 7.29 22.25 -3.03
C LYS A 191 5.93 22.76 -2.63
N THR A 192 5.72 24.07 -2.75
CA THR A 192 4.43 24.72 -2.52
C THR A 192 4.02 25.49 -3.77
N GLY A 193 2.76 25.35 -4.20
CA GLY A 193 2.25 26.04 -5.37
C GLY A 193 0.99 25.40 -5.95
N VAL A 194 0.65 25.82 -7.18
CA VAL A 194 -0.34 25.15 -8.03
C VAL A 194 0.41 24.17 -8.92
N PHE A 195 -0.15 22.99 -9.13
CA PHE A 195 0.50 21.88 -9.82
C PHE A 195 -0.37 21.35 -10.95
N ASP A 196 0.05 21.62 -12.19
CA ASP A 196 -0.68 21.20 -13.40
C ASP A 196 -0.70 19.67 -13.59
N ASP A 197 0.23 18.96 -12.95
CA ASP A 197 0.30 17.49 -13.00
C ASP A 197 -0.73 16.79 -12.11
N LEU A 198 -1.33 17.48 -11.13
CA LEU A 198 -2.30 16.88 -10.23
C LEU A 198 -3.71 16.85 -10.85
N PRO A 199 -4.39 15.69 -10.91
CA PRO A 199 -5.75 15.57 -11.44
C PRO A 199 -6.82 16.04 -10.44
N THR A 200 -6.62 17.21 -9.81
CA THR A 200 -7.66 17.82 -8.95
C THR A 200 -8.77 18.43 -9.80
N SER A 201 -10.00 18.40 -9.31
CA SER A 201 -11.10 19.10 -9.99
C SER A 201 -11.25 20.57 -9.58
N ILE A 202 -10.47 21.01 -8.58
CA ILE A 202 -10.50 22.37 -8.06
C ILE A 202 -9.45 23.21 -8.79
N SER A 203 -9.90 24.05 -9.72
CA SER A 203 -9.03 24.94 -10.50
C SER A 203 -8.26 25.90 -9.59
N GLY A 204 -6.94 26.01 -9.81
CA GLY A 204 -6.07 26.94 -9.08
C GLY A 204 -5.77 26.55 -7.62
N GLN A 205 -6.16 25.35 -7.18
CA GLN A 205 -5.87 24.86 -5.83
C GLN A 205 -4.36 24.81 -5.58
N ARG A 206 -3.91 25.47 -4.50
CA ARG A 206 -2.54 25.37 -4.03
C ARG A 206 -2.39 24.21 -3.06
N PHE A 207 -1.23 23.58 -3.13
CA PHE A 207 -0.81 22.51 -2.24
C PHE A 207 0.59 22.76 -1.71
N ARG A 208 0.91 22.15 -0.56
CA ARG A 208 2.29 21.77 -0.22
C ARG A 208 2.45 20.28 -0.49
N ARG A 209 3.48 19.91 -1.25
CA ARG A 209 3.79 18.56 -1.70
C ARG A 209 5.17 18.16 -1.19
N VAL A 210 5.25 17.04 -0.48
CA VAL A 210 6.53 16.48 -0.01
C VAL A 210 6.62 15.02 -0.36
N LEU A 211 7.65 14.61 -1.09
CA LEU A 211 7.94 13.20 -1.31
C LEU A 211 9.00 12.73 -0.33
N LEU A 212 8.62 11.77 0.49
CA LEU A 212 9.49 11.02 1.37
C LEU A 212 9.89 9.71 0.69
N ARG A 213 11.19 9.36 0.73
CA ARG A 213 11.68 8.10 0.16
C ARG A 213 12.54 7.34 1.15
N LYS A 214 12.36 6.02 1.23
CA LYS A 214 13.37 5.10 1.74
C LYS A 214 13.95 4.34 0.56
N ASN A 215 15.25 4.45 0.36
CA ASN A 215 15.96 3.64 -0.64
C ASN A 215 16.06 2.19 -0.15
N PHE A 216 16.09 1.26 -1.10
CA PHE A 216 16.26 -0.17 -0.85
C PHE A 216 17.50 -0.45 0.02
N THR A 217 17.32 -1.31 1.01
CA THR A 217 18.40 -1.89 1.84
C THR A 217 18.22 -3.40 1.91
N GLU A 218 19.30 -4.14 2.13
CA GLU A 218 19.26 -5.61 2.28
C GLU A 218 18.76 -6.05 3.67
N GLU A 219 17.83 -5.31 4.27
CA GLU A 219 17.27 -5.57 5.60
C GLU A 219 15.82 -5.99 5.49
N GLY A 220 15.50 -7.18 5.98
CA GLY A 220 14.21 -7.84 5.90
C GLY A 220 14.17 -9.01 4.93
N ALA A 221 13.31 -9.99 5.23
CA ALA A 221 13.13 -11.20 4.42
C ALA A 221 12.73 -10.87 2.97
N PHE A 222 11.84 -9.90 2.81
CA PHE A 222 11.20 -9.56 1.55
C PHE A 222 11.79 -8.31 0.89
N SER A 223 12.83 -7.70 1.45
CA SER A 223 13.30 -6.38 1.01
C SER A 223 13.66 -6.31 -0.47
N ARG A 224 14.24 -7.38 -1.05
CA ARG A 224 14.52 -7.47 -2.50
C ARG A 224 13.26 -7.49 -3.36
N LEU A 225 12.16 -8.04 -2.85
CA LEU A 225 10.86 -7.99 -3.51
C LEU A 225 10.23 -6.61 -3.36
N LEU A 226 10.17 -6.08 -2.14
CA LEU A 226 9.43 -4.85 -1.83
C LEU A 226 10.12 -3.59 -2.37
N GLY A 227 11.45 -3.51 -2.24
CA GLY A 227 12.26 -2.43 -2.81
C GLY A 227 12.17 -1.11 -2.02
N ASN A 228 12.13 -0.01 -2.76
CA ASN A 228 12.01 1.35 -2.20
C ASN A 228 10.62 1.57 -1.58
N ILE A 229 10.53 2.60 -0.72
CA ILE A 229 9.27 3.15 -0.23
C ILE A 229 9.16 4.60 -0.71
N GLN A 230 8.02 5.00 -1.24
CA GLN A 230 7.69 6.37 -1.61
C GLN A 230 6.40 6.82 -0.92
N ILE A 231 6.41 7.93 -0.18
CA ILE A 231 5.22 8.50 0.46
C ILE A 231 5.15 9.97 0.08
N GLU A 232 4.24 10.31 -0.83
CA GLU A 232 3.97 11.70 -1.20
C GLU A 232 2.89 12.27 -0.28
N LEU A 233 3.26 13.26 0.53
CA LEU A 233 2.36 14.00 1.40
C LEU A 233 1.79 15.20 0.63
N LEU A 234 0.47 15.34 0.65
CA LEU A 234 -0.25 16.39 -0.07
C LEU A 234 -1.14 17.17 0.90
N GLN A 235 -0.77 18.41 1.22
CA GLN A 235 -1.56 19.29 2.06
C GLN A 235 -2.25 20.33 1.20
N ALA A 236 -3.59 20.34 1.18
CA ALA A 236 -4.38 21.38 0.56
C ALA A 236 -4.27 22.68 1.39
N LEU A 237 -3.95 23.80 0.74
CA LEU A 237 -3.67 25.07 1.44
C LEU A 237 -4.84 26.06 1.40
N ASP A 238 -5.74 25.91 0.42
CA ASP A 238 -6.81 26.88 0.17
C ASP A 238 -8.21 26.32 0.48
N ARG A 239 -8.28 25.19 1.18
CA ARG A 239 -9.53 24.56 1.61
C ARG A 239 -9.33 23.71 2.86
N GLU A 240 -10.43 23.48 3.57
CA GLU A 240 -10.49 22.46 4.61
C GLU A 240 -10.64 21.07 3.94
N PRO A 241 -9.72 20.12 4.22
CA PRO A 241 -9.80 18.77 3.68
C PRO A 241 -10.83 17.92 4.42
N LYS A 242 -11.48 16.99 3.71
CA LYS A 242 -12.40 16.02 4.32
C LYS A 242 -11.67 14.73 4.66
N LYS A 243 -12.13 13.99 5.67
CA LYS A 243 -11.65 12.62 5.90
C LYS A 243 -12.23 11.70 4.85
N LEU A 244 -11.39 10.98 4.11
CA LEU A 244 -11.84 10.09 3.03
C LEU A 244 -12.88 9.08 3.53
N PHE A 245 -12.70 8.54 4.74
CA PHE A 245 -13.60 7.55 5.36
C PHE A 245 -14.62 8.14 6.35
N GLU A 246 -14.91 9.44 6.25
CA GLU A 246 -15.96 10.05 7.08
C GLU A 246 -17.29 9.30 6.95
N ASN A 247 -17.86 8.87 8.08
CA ASN A 247 -19.10 8.08 8.16
C ASN A 247 -19.04 6.72 7.43
N ARG A 248 -17.84 6.15 7.27
CA ARG A 248 -17.60 4.84 6.63
C ARG A 248 -16.67 4.00 7.48
N TYR A 249 -16.71 2.69 7.26
CA TYR A 249 -15.90 1.73 8.01
C TYR A 249 -14.61 1.40 7.26
N TRP A 250 -13.62 0.92 8.01
CA TRP A 250 -12.53 0.17 7.41
C TRP A 250 -13.13 -1.00 6.62
N GLY A 251 -12.76 -1.11 5.34
CA GLY A 251 -13.33 -2.08 4.40
C GLY A 251 -14.43 -1.54 3.47
N ASP A 252 -14.92 -0.31 3.69
CA ASP A 252 -15.71 0.41 2.69
C ASP A 252 -14.84 0.86 1.51
N CYS A 253 -15.47 1.29 0.40
CA CYS A 253 -14.75 1.44 -0.87
C CYS A 253 -13.66 2.53 -0.82
N GLY A 254 -12.44 2.22 -1.26
CA GLY A 254 -11.30 3.14 -1.21
C GLY A 254 -10.05 2.51 -0.62
N TYR A 255 -8.97 3.28 -0.50
CA TYR A 255 -7.73 2.80 0.11
C TYR A 255 -7.83 2.79 1.64
N ILE A 256 -7.96 1.59 2.22
CA ILE A 256 -8.34 1.42 3.63
C ILE A 256 -7.15 1.44 4.61
N HIS A 257 -5.93 1.14 4.14
CA HIS A 257 -4.71 1.26 4.93
C HIS A 257 -3.45 1.26 4.05
N LEU A 258 -2.33 1.71 4.61
CA LEU A 258 -0.98 1.47 4.09
C LEU A 258 -0.30 0.46 5.01
N CYS A 259 0.20 -0.66 4.47
CA CYS A 259 0.85 -1.70 5.26
C CYS A 259 2.36 -1.76 5.04
N PHE A 260 3.12 -1.75 6.13
CA PHE A 260 4.57 -1.95 6.12
C PHE A 260 4.96 -3.35 6.59
N ASP A 261 6.00 -3.91 5.95
CA ASP A 261 6.66 -5.12 6.43
C ASP A 261 7.56 -4.76 7.61
N ALA A 262 7.14 -5.17 8.81
CA ALA A 262 7.84 -4.93 10.06
C ALA A 262 8.79 -6.09 10.40
N LEU A 263 9.97 -5.74 10.91
CA LEU A 263 11.04 -6.69 11.25
C LEU A 263 11.08 -7.06 12.73
N ASP A 264 10.50 -6.22 13.57
CA ASP A 264 10.34 -6.42 15.02
C ASP A 264 9.22 -5.50 15.51
N LEU A 265 8.01 -6.05 15.60
CA LEU A 265 6.83 -5.27 15.94
C LEU A 265 6.80 -4.89 17.44
N ALA A 266 7.50 -5.64 18.31
CA ALA A 266 7.60 -5.30 19.73
C ALA A 266 8.48 -4.07 19.96
N THR A 267 9.64 -4.00 19.29
CA THR A 267 10.50 -2.83 19.33
C THR A 267 9.80 -1.64 18.67
N LEU A 268 9.12 -1.86 17.53
CA LEU A 268 8.40 -0.79 16.84
C LEU A 268 7.27 -0.22 17.72
N LYS A 269 6.48 -1.07 18.39
CA LYS A 269 5.44 -0.68 19.36
C LYS A 269 5.97 0.26 20.42
N THR A 270 7.08 -0.14 21.06
CA THR A 270 7.72 0.65 22.12
C THR A 270 8.17 2.01 21.60
N LYS A 271 8.76 2.04 20.39
CA LYS A 271 9.25 3.28 19.76
C LYS A 271 8.13 4.25 19.42
N VAL A 272 7.05 3.78 18.78
CA VAL A 272 5.94 4.66 18.36
C VAL A 272 5.12 5.16 19.55
N GLN A 273 4.91 4.31 20.56
CA GLN A 273 4.24 4.69 21.80
C GLN A 273 5.00 5.81 22.54
N ALA A 274 6.33 5.72 22.61
CA ALA A 274 7.15 6.76 23.22
C ALA A 274 7.09 8.11 22.48
N GLN A 275 6.66 8.12 21.21
CA GLN A 275 6.46 9.33 20.41
C GLN A 275 4.99 9.78 20.36
N GLY A 276 4.10 9.15 21.14
CA GLY A 276 2.68 9.53 21.22
C GLY A 276 1.77 8.88 20.17
N TYR A 277 2.24 7.85 19.46
CA TYR A 277 1.46 7.12 18.45
C TYR A 277 1.21 5.67 18.91
N PRO A 278 0.26 5.44 19.84
CA PRO A 278 -0.02 4.10 20.33
C PRO A 278 -0.68 3.22 19.26
N PHE A 279 -0.42 1.92 19.33
CA PHE A 279 -1.18 0.97 18.53
C PHE A 279 -2.65 1.01 18.92
N THR A 280 -3.52 1.11 17.91
CA THR A 280 -4.97 1.13 18.03
C THR A 280 -5.57 -0.25 17.88
N VAL A 281 -4.88 -1.14 17.12
CA VAL A 281 -5.15 -2.58 17.03
C VAL A 281 -3.81 -3.31 17.14
N ASP A 282 -3.76 -4.43 17.84
CA ASP A 282 -2.59 -5.30 17.94
C ASP A 282 -3.11 -6.73 18.05
N SER A 283 -2.66 -7.63 17.18
CA SER A 283 -3.03 -9.05 17.28
C SER A 283 -2.38 -9.73 18.48
N GLU A 284 -1.39 -9.07 19.11
CA GLU A 284 -0.55 -9.46 20.26
C GLU A 284 0.33 -10.71 20.03
N SER A 285 -0.19 -11.65 19.26
CA SER A 285 0.38 -12.94 18.95
C SER A 285 0.23 -13.23 17.46
N SER A 286 0.81 -14.34 17.02
CA SER A 286 0.73 -14.77 15.63
C SER A 286 -0.71 -15.12 15.25
N PHE A 287 -1.23 -14.40 14.27
CA PHE A 287 -2.51 -14.63 13.64
C PHE A 287 -2.34 -15.36 12.29
N GLY A 288 -3.20 -16.33 12.01
CA GLY A 288 -3.16 -17.12 10.77
C GLY A 288 -4.09 -16.54 9.69
N MET A 289 -3.59 -16.42 8.46
CA MET A 289 -4.38 -16.09 7.27
C MET A 289 -4.14 -17.17 6.21
N GLU A 290 -5.06 -18.13 6.14
CA GLU A 290 -5.00 -19.32 5.30
C GLU A 290 -3.66 -20.09 5.41
N SER A 291 -2.69 -19.78 4.54
CA SER A 291 -1.38 -20.47 4.47
C SER A 291 -0.21 -19.66 5.03
N ALA A 292 -0.44 -18.40 5.38
CA ALA A 292 0.53 -17.51 6.01
C ALA A 292 0.16 -17.26 7.48
N ALA A 293 1.13 -16.84 8.28
CA ALA A 293 0.89 -16.37 9.64
C ALA A 293 1.86 -15.24 10.01
N GLY A 294 1.41 -14.32 10.84
CA GLY A 294 2.19 -13.19 11.31
C GLY A 294 1.51 -12.46 12.45
N ARG A 295 2.19 -11.52 13.07
CA ARG A 295 1.56 -10.56 13.97
C ARG A 295 1.27 -9.29 13.19
N PHE A 296 0.12 -8.67 13.40
CA PHE A 296 -0.19 -7.39 12.79
C PHE A 296 -0.63 -6.37 13.85
N ALA A 297 -0.41 -5.10 13.54
CA ALA A 297 -0.89 -4.00 14.36
C ALA A 297 -1.23 -2.80 13.48
N TYR A 298 -2.08 -1.93 14.00
CA TYR A 298 -2.43 -0.66 13.39
C TYR A 298 -2.00 0.49 14.29
N VAL A 299 -1.57 1.58 13.65
CA VAL A 299 -1.41 2.90 14.25
C VAL A 299 -2.08 3.91 13.33
N GLU A 300 -2.58 5.00 13.90
CA GLU A 300 -3.09 6.13 13.13
C GLU A 300 -1.97 7.13 12.87
N ASP A 301 -1.89 7.64 11.64
CA ASP A 301 -1.11 8.85 11.37
C ASP A 301 -1.78 10.08 12.04
N PRO A 302 -1.15 11.28 12.03
CA PRO A 302 -1.70 12.46 12.69
C PRO A 302 -3.12 12.87 12.24
N ASP A 303 -3.59 12.40 11.08
CA ASP A 303 -4.89 12.71 10.50
C ASP A 303 -5.91 11.55 10.63
N GLY A 304 -5.49 10.41 11.17
CA GLY A 304 -6.30 9.20 11.34
C GLY A 304 -6.20 8.21 10.18
N THR A 305 -5.26 8.38 9.26
CA THR A 305 -5.00 7.38 8.21
C THR A 305 -4.45 6.11 8.87
N LEU A 306 -5.02 4.97 8.50
CA LEU A 306 -4.61 3.68 9.07
C LEU A 306 -3.30 3.20 8.46
N ILE A 307 -2.31 3.01 9.31
CA ILE A 307 -1.03 2.42 8.98
C ILE A 307 -0.95 1.05 9.64
N GLU A 308 -0.94 0.00 8.83
CA GLU A 308 -0.75 -1.37 9.26
C GLU A 308 0.74 -1.72 9.28
N MET A 309 1.13 -2.56 10.24
CA MET A 309 2.44 -3.19 10.26
C MET A 309 2.28 -4.68 10.44
N VAL A 310 2.88 -5.46 9.55
CA VAL A 310 2.83 -6.92 9.59
C VAL A 310 4.24 -7.47 9.79
N GLU A 311 4.41 -8.26 10.84
CA GLU A 311 5.58 -9.09 11.06
C GLU A 311 5.26 -10.52 10.61
N THR A 312 5.83 -10.94 9.47
CA THR A 312 5.56 -12.26 8.91
C THR A 312 6.33 -13.34 9.67
N HIS A 313 5.63 -14.32 10.23
CA HIS A 313 6.22 -15.44 10.97
C HIS A 313 6.34 -16.70 10.11
N LYS A 314 5.36 -16.95 9.24
CA LYS A 314 5.29 -18.15 8.40
C LYS A 314 5.01 -17.79 6.95
N LEU A 315 5.93 -18.17 6.07
CA LEU A 315 5.81 -17.98 4.63
C LEU A 315 5.61 -19.34 3.93
N PRO A 316 4.51 -19.55 3.19
CA PRO A 316 4.37 -20.73 2.33
C PRO A 316 5.33 -20.63 1.13
N ILE A 317 6.21 -21.62 0.96
CA ILE A 317 7.11 -21.71 -0.20
C ILE A 317 6.44 -22.49 -1.33
N LEU A 318 5.93 -23.69 -1.03
CA LEU A 318 5.12 -24.49 -1.94
C LEU A 318 3.86 -24.98 -1.23
N LYS A 319 2.79 -24.20 -1.33
CA LYS A 319 1.50 -24.45 -0.67
C LYS A 319 0.95 -25.85 -0.96
N LYS A 320 1.03 -26.33 -2.21
CA LYS A 320 0.47 -27.62 -2.66
C LYS A 320 1.05 -28.85 -1.94
N ILE A 321 2.29 -28.77 -1.46
CA ILE A 321 2.97 -29.87 -0.74
C ILE A 321 3.22 -29.52 0.73
N GLY A 322 2.61 -28.43 1.23
CA GLY A 322 2.76 -27.99 2.62
C GLY A 322 4.15 -27.52 3.01
N TRP A 323 5.00 -27.12 2.06
CA TRP A 323 6.34 -26.62 2.37
C TRP A 323 6.30 -25.14 2.76
N PHE A 324 6.72 -24.83 3.98
CA PHE A 324 6.75 -23.47 4.54
C PHE A 324 8.11 -23.16 5.17
N LEU A 325 8.40 -21.86 5.24
CA LEU A 325 9.51 -21.30 5.98
C LEU A 325 8.99 -20.59 7.23
N ASP A 326 9.54 -20.97 8.37
CA ASP A 326 9.40 -20.25 9.63
C ASP A 326 10.45 -19.12 9.66
N ILE A 327 9.99 -17.88 9.51
CA ILE A 327 10.84 -16.69 9.45
C ILE A 327 11.43 -16.37 10.82
N GLN A 328 10.71 -16.67 11.90
CA GLN A 328 11.17 -16.36 13.27
C GLN A 328 12.44 -17.12 13.65
N LYS A 329 12.66 -18.30 13.05
CA LYS A 329 13.88 -19.10 13.24
C LYS A 329 15.10 -18.54 12.51
N ARG A 330 14.93 -17.52 11.67
CA ARG A 330 16.04 -16.90 10.94
C ARG A 330 16.85 -16.02 11.87
N LYS A 331 18.13 -16.34 12.02
CA LYS A 331 19.06 -15.64 12.93
C LYS A 331 19.51 -14.26 12.40
N HIS A 332 19.06 -13.85 11.22
CA HIS A 332 19.48 -12.61 10.58
C HIS A 332 18.35 -11.99 9.77
N GLN A 333 18.32 -10.67 9.73
CA GLN A 333 17.39 -9.90 8.90
C GLN A 333 17.88 -9.72 7.45
N LYS A 334 18.70 -10.63 6.90
CA LYS A 334 19.08 -10.56 5.47
C LYS A 334 17.91 -10.92 4.55
N PRO A 335 17.97 -10.62 3.25
CA PRO A 335 16.93 -11.02 2.30
C PRO A 335 16.84 -12.53 2.14
N LEU A 336 15.66 -13.03 1.76
CA LEU A 336 15.52 -14.39 1.28
C LEU A 336 16.19 -14.53 -0.09
N PRO A 337 16.77 -15.70 -0.42
CA PRO A 337 17.28 -15.96 -1.76
C PRO A 337 16.19 -15.75 -2.83
N ASP A 338 16.56 -15.10 -3.95
CA ASP A 338 15.62 -14.75 -5.03
C ASP A 338 14.85 -15.96 -5.58
N TRP A 339 15.49 -17.13 -5.67
CA TRP A 339 14.84 -18.35 -6.15
C TRP A 339 13.63 -18.72 -5.31
N MET A 340 13.68 -18.48 -4.00
CA MET A 340 12.61 -18.82 -3.06
C MET A 340 11.45 -17.86 -3.20
N LEU A 341 11.70 -16.56 -3.30
CA LEU A 341 10.66 -15.56 -3.57
C LEU A 341 10.02 -15.77 -4.95
N LYS A 342 10.80 -16.18 -5.95
CA LYS A 342 10.29 -16.55 -7.29
C LYS A 342 9.34 -17.75 -7.26
N THR A 343 9.44 -18.66 -6.28
CA THR A 343 8.51 -19.79 -6.16
C THR A 343 7.07 -19.36 -5.88
N MET A 344 6.85 -18.18 -5.30
CA MET A 344 5.50 -17.62 -5.12
C MET A 344 4.77 -17.52 -6.47
N GLY A 345 5.50 -17.26 -7.55
CA GLY A 345 4.98 -17.19 -8.91
C GLY A 345 4.46 -18.50 -9.49
N LEU A 346 4.66 -19.65 -8.82
CA LEU A 346 4.09 -20.93 -9.24
C LEU A 346 2.56 -20.99 -9.05
N ASN A 347 2.02 -20.13 -8.18
CA ASN A 347 0.57 -19.98 -7.99
C ASN A 347 -0.05 -18.92 -8.89
N ARG A 348 0.71 -18.39 -9.86
CA ARG A 348 0.24 -17.31 -10.76
C ARG A 348 -1.07 -17.69 -11.45
N VAL A 349 -2.03 -16.78 -11.41
CA VAL A 349 -3.30 -16.91 -12.14
C VAL A 349 -3.09 -16.40 -13.56
N LYS A 350 -3.28 -17.27 -14.56
CA LYS A 350 -3.16 -16.89 -15.97
C LYS A 350 -4.35 -16.00 -16.39
N ASN A 351 -4.09 -15.06 -17.30
CA ASN A 351 -5.05 -14.03 -17.73
C ASN A 351 -6.19 -14.55 -18.58
#